data_AF-A0A951GQR0-F1
#
_entry.id   AF-A0A951GQR0-F1
#
_cell.length_a   1.000
_cell.length_b   1.000
_cell.length_c   1.000
_cell.angle_alpha   90.00
_cell.angle_beta   90.00
_cell.angle_gamma   90.00
#
_symmetry.space_group_name_H-M   'P 1'
#
loop_
_entity.id
_entity.type
_entity.pdbx_description
1 polymer ?
#
loop_
_entity_poly.entity_id
_entity_poly.type
_entity_poly.pdbx_seq_one_letter_code
_entity_poly.pdbx_strand_id
1 'polypeptide(L)'
;MRVYRFAGVVGVTLLVCGTAWAQSRPSDTAEQNVRESQQYESLVCSNPGFRAKRIAQECGPVTDPQLHQSCVASFDCNEPKRAKNWRKAPPSETLH
;
A
#
# COMPACT_ATOMS: atom_id res chain seq x y z
N MET A 1 -12.04 10.48 -62.23
CA MET A 1 -12.65 11.25 -61.13
C MET A 1 -13.80 10.42 -60.57
N ARG A 2 -13.70 9.94 -59.32
CA ARG A 2 -14.81 9.28 -58.61
C ARG A 2 -14.68 9.65 -57.15
N VAL A 3 -15.60 10.50 -56.70
CA VAL A 3 -15.70 10.94 -55.31
C VAL A 3 -16.37 9.82 -54.53
N TYR A 4 -15.69 9.27 -53.53
CA TYR A 4 -16.33 8.43 -52.53
C TYR A 4 -16.29 9.17 -51.19
N ARG A 5 -17.47 9.61 -50.75
CA ARG A 5 -17.72 9.99 -49.36
C ARG A 5 -18.34 8.79 -48.67
N PHE A 6 -17.55 8.11 -47.84
CA PHE A 6 -18.09 7.30 -46.76
C PHE A 6 -17.63 7.93 -45.44
N ALA A 7 -18.58 8.61 -44.81
CA ALA A 7 -18.52 8.94 -43.41
C ALA A 7 -18.65 7.65 -42.60
N GLY A 8 -17.87 7.48 -41.54
CA GLY A 8 -18.12 6.38 -40.61
C GLY A 8 -16.96 6.03 -39.68
N VAL A 9 -16.97 6.70 -38.53
CA VAL A 9 -16.46 6.24 -37.23
C VAL A 9 -14.94 6.10 -37.09
N VAL A 10 -14.34 7.11 -36.47
CA VAL A 10 -13.03 7.06 -35.84
C VAL A 10 -13.10 6.07 -34.68
N GLY A 11 -12.64 4.83 -34.90
CA GLY A 11 -12.36 3.89 -33.83
C GLY A 11 -11.11 4.34 -33.08
N VAL A 12 -11.28 5.18 -32.05
CA VAL A 12 -10.21 5.49 -31.11
C VAL A 12 -9.98 4.25 -30.23
N THR A 13 -9.15 3.32 -30.70
CA THR A 13 -8.58 2.27 -29.83
C THR A 13 -7.56 2.91 -28.89
N LEU A 14 -8.03 3.36 -27.73
CA LEU A 14 -7.19 3.67 -26.58
C LEU A 14 -6.65 2.36 -25.99
N LEU A 15 -5.60 1.82 -26.59
CA LEU A 15 -4.69 0.90 -25.91
C LEU A 15 -3.83 1.73 -24.94
N VAL A 16 -4.40 2.07 -23.78
CA VAL A 16 -3.64 2.64 -22.66
C VAL A 16 -2.82 1.51 -22.06
N CYS A 17 -1.62 1.31 -22.61
CA CYS A 17 -0.58 0.55 -21.97
C CYS A 17 -0.15 1.32 -20.71
N GLY A 18 -0.35 0.73 -19.54
CA GLY A 18 0.32 1.10 -18.30
C GLY A 18 0.01 2.50 -17.76
N THR A 19 -1.09 2.65 -17.03
CA THR A 19 -1.11 3.66 -15.98
C THR A 19 -1.58 3.05 -14.66
N ALA A 20 -0.67 2.34 -14.00
CA ALA A 20 -0.76 2.16 -12.56
C ALA A 20 -0.49 3.52 -11.92
N TRP A 21 -1.45 4.44 -11.98
CA TRP A 21 -1.43 5.62 -11.14
C TRP A 21 -1.57 5.10 -9.71
N ALA A 22 -0.50 5.20 -8.91
CA ALA A 22 -0.66 5.25 -7.46
C ALA A 22 -1.53 6.49 -7.21
N GLN A 23 -2.83 6.28 -7.06
CA GLN A 23 -3.75 7.36 -6.74
C GLN A 23 -3.34 7.85 -5.35
N SER A 24 -2.65 9.00 -5.30
CA SER A 24 -2.42 9.73 -4.07
C SER A 24 -3.80 9.99 -3.46
N ARG A 25 -4.12 9.27 -2.38
CA ARG A 25 -5.33 9.55 -1.62
C ARG A 25 -5.26 11.02 -1.19
N PRO A 26 -6.41 11.72 -1.06
CA PRO A 26 -6.45 13.05 -0.47
C PRO A 26 -5.54 13.07 0.77
N SER A 27 -4.72 14.11 0.91
CA SER A 27 -3.75 14.24 2.00
C SER A 27 -4.44 14.02 3.36
N ASP A 28 -4.34 12.83 3.93
CA ASP A 28 -4.76 12.57 5.30
C ASP A 28 -3.95 13.49 6.22
N THR A 29 -4.62 14.16 7.16
CA THR A 29 -3.91 14.96 8.16
C THR A 29 -3.00 14.07 9.00
N ALA A 30 -1.94 14.64 9.59
CA ALA A 30 -1.03 13.87 10.43
C ALA A 30 -1.78 13.20 11.60
N GLU A 31 -2.75 13.90 12.18
CA GLU A 31 -3.62 13.41 13.24
C GLU A 31 -4.49 12.24 12.78
N GLN A 32 -5.03 12.32 11.55
CA GLN A 32 -5.82 11.24 10.97
C GLN A 32 -4.96 10.00 10.71
N ASN A 33 -3.75 10.17 10.15
CA ASN A 33 -2.81 9.06 9.93
C ASN A 33 -2.48 8.35 11.25
N VAL A 34 -2.24 9.10 12.33
CA VAL A 34 -1.99 8.54 13.67
C VAL A 34 -3.20 7.75 14.17
N ARG A 35 -4.41 8.32 14.07
CA ARG A 35 -5.64 7.67 14.52
C ARG A 35 -5.91 6.37 13.75
N GLU A 36 -5.79 6.40 12.43
CA GLU A 36 -6.01 5.23 11.57
C GLU A 36 -4.95 4.15 11.81
N SER A 37 -3.70 4.54 12.03
CA SER A 37 -2.62 3.62 12.39
C SER A 37 -2.92 2.90 13.70
N GLN A 38 -3.36 3.62 14.73
CA GLN A 38 -3.73 3.02 16.02
C GLN A 38 -4.92 2.06 15.89
N GLN A 39 -5.94 2.44 15.10
CA GLN A 39 -7.08 1.57 14.82
C GLN A 39 -6.65 0.30 14.10
N TYR A 40 -5.80 0.41 13.08
CA TYR A 40 -5.24 -0.74 12.38
C TYR A 40 -4.46 -1.66 13.33
N GLU A 41 -3.57 -1.12 14.15
CA GLU A 41 -2.81 -1.89 15.14
C GLU A 41 -3.74 -2.63 16.11
N SER A 42 -4.79 -1.96 16.61
CA SER A 42 -5.78 -2.58 17.49
C SER A 42 -6.50 -3.75 16.81
N LEU A 43 -6.80 -3.64 15.51
CA LEU A 43 -7.49 -4.68 14.73
C LEU A 43 -6.58 -5.89 14.50
N VAL A 44 -5.31 -5.66 14.17
CA VAL A 44 -4.30 -6.72 14.03
C VAL A 44 -4.18 -7.52 15.33
N CYS A 45 -4.27 -6.87 16.49
CA CYS A 45 -4.11 -7.54 17.77
C CYS A 45 -5.37 -8.18 18.33
N SER A 46 -6.53 -7.55 18.17
CA SER A 46 -7.80 -8.04 18.71
C SER A 46 -8.47 -9.11 17.84
N ASN A 47 -8.20 -9.14 16.53
CA ASN A 47 -8.87 -10.03 15.59
C ASN A 47 -7.88 -11.00 14.89
N PRO A 48 -7.83 -12.28 15.31
CA PRO A 48 -6.93 -13.27 14.72
C PRO A 48 -7.18 -13.54 13.23
N GLY A 49 -8.44 -13.51 12.78
CA GLY A 49 -8.79 -13.72 11.38
C GLY A 49 -8.32 -12.57 10.49
N PHE A 50 -8.47 -11.34 10.97
CA PHE A 50 -7.92 -10.16 10.31
C PHE A 50 -6.39 -10.26 10.22
N ARG A 51 -5.71 -10.60 11.33
CA ARG A 51 -4.25 -10.78 11.35
C ARG A 51 -3.79 -11.84 10.35
N ALA A 52 -4.41 -13.02 10.35
CA ALA A 52 -4.07 -14.11 9.43
C ALA A 52 -4.25 -13.69 7.96
N LYS A 53 -5.33 -12.97 7.65
CA LYS A 53 -5.55 -12.43 6.30
C LYS A 53 -4.45 -11.45 5.89
N ARG A 54 -4.03 -10.56 6.78
CA ARG A 54 -2.94 -9.61 6.49
C ARG A 54 -1.60 -10.31 6.34
N ILE A 55 -1.28 -11.29 7.20
CA ILE A 55 -0.07 -12.12 7.05
C ILE A 55 -0.06 -12.82 5.68
N ALA A 56 -1.18 -13.41 5.26
CA ALA A 56 -1.27 -14.07 3.96
C ALA A 56 -1.06 -13.09 2.79
N GLN A 57 -1.58 -11.86 2.89
CA GLN A 57 -1.44 -10.83 1.86
C GLN A 57 -0.02 -10.28 1.79
N GLU A 58 0.58 -9.96 2.93
CA GLU A 58 1.87 -9.25 2.99
C GLU A 58 3.07 -10.21 2.98
N CYS A 59 3.00 -11.32 3.71
CA CYS A 59 4.09 -12.30 3.82
C CYS A 59 3.98 -13.47 2.85
N GLY A 60 2.80 -13.74 2.28
CA GLY A 60 2.58 -14.83 1.33
C GLY A 60 3.52 -14.84 0.12
N PRO A 61 3.83 -13.68 -0.49
CA PRO A 61 4.80 -13.60 -1.60
C PRO A 61 6.26 -13.76 -1.18
N VAL A 62 6.58 -13.68 0.11
CA VAL A 62 7.96 -13.79 0.62
C VAL A 62 8.37 -15.26 0.63
N THR A 63 9.25 -15.65 -0.31
CA THR A 63 9.66 -17.04 -0.54
C THR A 63 10.88 -17.47 0.29
N ASP A 64 11.75 -16.53 0.66
CA ASP A 64 12.89 -16.82 1.52
C ASP A 64 12.39 -17.16 2.94
N PRO A 65 12.75 -18.33 3.51
CA PRO A 65 12.22 -18.76 4.80
C PRO A 65 12.53 -17.81 5.95
N GLN A 66 13.73 -17.21 5.96
CA GLN A 66 14.16 -16.32 7.03
C GLN A 66 13.43 -14.97 6.94
N LEU A 67 13.31 -14.40 5.74
CA LEU A 67 12.52 -13.18 5.53
C LEU A 67 11.03 -13.43 5.80
N HIS A 68 10.50 -14.60 5.44
CA HIS A 68 9.12 -14.94 5.71
C HIS A 68 8.84 -14.95 7.22
N GLN A 69 9.69 -15.62 8.00
CA GLN A 69 9.57 -15.64 9.46
C GLN A 69 9.64 -14.24 10.07
N SER A 70 10.59 -13.40 9.61
CA SER A 70 10.71 -12.01 10.04
C SER A 70 9.46 -11.18 9.69
N CYS A 71 8.90 -11.40 8.48
CA CYS A 71 7.64 -10.77 8.07
C CYS A 71 6.50 -11.16 9.00
N VAL A 72 6.30 -12.45 9.27
CA VAL A 72 5.24 -12.94 10.18
C VAL A 72 5.42 -12.37 11.58
N ALA A 73 6.66 -12.31 12.09
CA ALA A 73 6.97 -11.76 13.41
C ALA A 73 6.59 -10.28 13.55
N SER A 74 6.61 -9.49 12.46
CA SER A 74 6.18 -8.08 12.49
C SER A 74 4.69 -7.88 12.85
N PHE A 75 3.88 -8.94 12.75
CA PHE A 75 2.47 -8.96 13.14
C PHE A 75 2.25 -9.40 14.59
N ASP A 76 3.31 -9.68 15.36
CA ASP A 76 3.20 -9.96 16.80
C ASP A 76 2.73 -8.71 17.56
N CYS A 77 1.91 -8.95 18.57
CA CYS A 77 1.28 -7.95 19.43
C CYS A 77 1.94 -7.82 20.80
N ASN A 78 2.89 -8.71 21.11
CA ASN A 78 3.67 -8.66 22.35
C ASN A 78 4.97 -7.85 22.19
N GLU A 79 5.37 -7.55 20.96
CA GLU A 79 6.49 -6.66 20.68
C GLU A 79 6.12 -5.22 21.08
N PRO A 80 6.95 -4.53 21.88
CA PRO A 80 6.75 -3.11 22.11
C PRO A 80 6.91 -2.39 20.78
N LYS A 81 5.77 -1.98 20.19
CA LYS A 81 5.75 -1.03 19.06
C LYS A 81 6.69 0.10 19.46
N ARG A 82 7.81 0.29 18.75
CA ARG A 82 8.88 1.24 19.11
C ARG A 82 8.36 2.68 19.08
N ALA A 83 7.51 3.08 20.02
CA ALA A 83 6.66 4.27 19.87
C ALA A 83 7.34 5.59 20.30
N LYS A 84 8.63 5.58 20.67
CA LYS A 84 9.24 6.77 21.27
C LYS A 84 10.00 7.66 20.30
N ASN A 85 10.57 7.13 19.21
CA ASN A 85 11.46 7.90 18.33
C ASN A 85 10.91 8.21 16.92
N TRP A 86 9.79 7.61 16.49
CA TRP A 86 9.18 7.89 15.16
C TRP A 86 8.46 9.24 15.07
N ARG A 87 8.17 9.90 16.20
CA ARG A 87 7.72 11.31 16.21
C ARG A 87 8.82 12.28 15.84
N LYS A 88 10.08 11.84 15.90
CA LYS A 88 11.17 12.50 15.19
C LYS A 88 11.02 12.06 13.74
N ALA A 89 10.83 13.01 12.83
CA ALA A 89 10.88 12.71 11.41
C ALA A 89 12.10 11.82 11.13
N PRO A 90 11.98 10.76 10.31
CA PRO A 90 13.17 10.10 9.78
C PRO A 90 14.07 11.21 9.18
N PRO A 91 15.40 11.14 9.31
CA PRO A 91 16.29 12.11 8.71
C PRO A 91 16.30 11.95 7.18
N SER A 92 15.16 12.17 6.52
CA SER A 92 15.10 12.45 5.10
C SER A 92 15.39 13.93 4.93
N GLU A 93 16.66 14.34 4.91
CA GLU A 93 17.17 15.61 4.29
C GLU A 93 18.63 15.99 4.65
N THR A 94 19.58 15.05 4.65
CA THR A 94 20.98 15.41 4.34
C THR A 94 21.60 14.31 3.48
N LEU A 95 21.09 14.17 2.26
CA LEU A 95 21.96 13.74 1.16
C LEU A 95 22.77 14.98 0.78
N HIS A 96 23.95 15.12 1.38
CA HIS A 96 25.03 15.99 0.90
C HIS A 96 25.94 15.18 -0.02
#